data_AF-A0A821FD32-F1
#
_entry.id   AF-A0A821FD32-F1
#
_cell.length_a   1.000
_cell.length_b   1.000
_cell.length_c   1.000
_cell.angle_alpha   90.00
_cell.angle_beta   90.00
_cell.angle_gamma   90.00
#
_symmetry.space_group_name_H-M   'P 1'
#
loop_
_entity.id
_entity.type
_entity.pdbx_description
1 polymer ?
#
loop_
_entity_poly.entity_id
_entity_poly.type
_entity_poly.pdbx_seq_one_letter_code
_entity_poly.pdbx_strand_id
1 'polypeptide(L)'
;SHKKSLGHIFNAYPSPTLIRLNQSSNNDPNIHMIWSIKGNTMGVTKLIFHLDIFYDDDTSLSRIWSLNVLVIQPKRVIDTLFYIIIPFIVVIISILMGILLDPKIIGDILKNPKPVIVGFVAQYGLMPFLAMAIAKIFRYSPLNSLALFVIGCCPGSGASNQWTVLFDGDVNLSAIMSFVSTTASFFMMPLYLYTIGKLYMDELSINVPFWGLARSLALVVIPYSIGIAISHFYPKSRPFITRLIKPMMVFVLLFFLTFGLVVNWYLFIMIDLYTVLTAPLLPFIGFFLGGILAWICGMSWTHIKTIGIEAGIQNVGIAFMIIMYSFPQPYSTQGIIVPLIVSLLTTKPFWIILIVRNKTRQYKRRKEQAKKSNIDGDIILNNDKSSLNNEENRQNGDILETMV
;
A
#
# COMPACT_ATOMS: atom_id res chain seq x y z
N SER A 1 7.54 32.41 -22.84
CA SER A 1 8.47 31.34 -22.45
C SER A 1 8.27 31.04 -20.98
N HIS A 2 7.73 29.86 -20.66
CA HIS A 2 7.19 29.48 -19.35
C HIS A 2 8.23 29.53 -18.21
N LYS A 3 8.14 30.53 -17.33
CA LYS A 3 8.70 30.46 -15.97
C LYS A 3 7.84 29.50 -15.15
N LYS A 4 8.21 28.21 -15.13
CA LYS A 4 7.75 27.29 -14.09
C LYS A 4 8.30 27.80 -12.76
N SER A 5 7.42 28.34 -11.94
CA SER A 5 7.65 28.58 -10.51
C SER A 5 7.93 27.23 -9.84
N LEU A 6 9.21 26.85 -9.77
CA LEU A 6 9.69 25.87 -8.80
C LEU A 6 9.67 26.57 -7.45
N GLY A 7 8.79 26.13 -6.55
CA GLY A 7 8.58 26.73 -5.25
C GLY A 7 9.91 26.91 -4.51
N HIS A 8 10.29 28.16 -4.28
CA HIS A 8 11.49 28.49 -3.53
C HIS A 8 11.33 27.97 -2.09
N ILE A 9 12.21 27.06 -1.70
CA ILE A 9 12.19 26.33 -0.42
C ILE A 9 12.52 27.26 0.76
N PHE A 10 13.17 28.40 0.49
CA PHE A 10 13.55 29.41 1.48
C PHE A 10 13.23 30.82 0.98
N ASN A 11 12.94 31.71 1.93
CA ASN A 11 13.10 33.14 1.72
C ASN A 11 14.37 33.57 2.48
N ALA A 12 15.27 34.27 1.79
CA ALA A 12 16.45 34.90 2.38
C ALA A 12 16.15 36.38 2.61
N TYR A 13 16.37 36.86 3.83
CA TYR A 13 16.21 38.27 4.17
C TYR A 13 17.48 38.80 4.85
N PRO A 14 18.09 39.88 4.36
CA PRO A 14 17.87 40.57 3.06
C PRO A 14 18.44 39.78 1.85
N SER A 15 17.94 40.10 0.65
CA SER A 15 18.42 39.58 -0.64
C SER A 15 19.91 39.88 -0.89
N PRO A 16 20.61 39.14 -1.78
CA PRO A 16 22.01 39.42 -2.09
C PRO A 16 22.18 40.88 -2.49
N THR A 17 23.04 41.60 -1.77
CA THR A 17 23.23 43.05 -1.92
C THR A 17 24.68 43.31 -2.30
N LEU A 18 24.91 44.18 -3.30
CA LEU A 18 26.26 44.64 -3.63
C LEU A 18 26.69 45.68 -2.58
N ILE A 19 27.77 45.42 -1.85
CA ILE A 19 28.32 46.32 -0.83
C ILE A 19 29.64 46.87 -1.35
N ARG A 20 29.72 48.18 -1.55
CA ARG A 20 30.96 48.88 -1.92
C ARG A 20 31.66 49.35 -0.66
N LEU A 21 32.88 48.89 -0.43
CA LEU A 21 33.70 49.28 0.72
C LEU A 21 34.60 50.42 0.31
N ASN A 22 34.56 51.53 1.06
CA ASN A 22 35.50 52.62 0.89
C ASN A 22 36.55 52.50 2.00
N GLN A 23 37.82 52.33 1.64
CA GLN A 23 38.92 52.36 2.61
C GLN A 23 39.07 53.79 3.13
N SER A 24 38.43 54.09 4.25
CA SER A 24 38.73 55.28 5.03
C SER A 24 38.79 54.91 6.50
N SER A 25 40.02 54.96 7.04
CA SER A 25 40.40 54.96 8.46
C SER A 25 40.45 53.63 9.24
N ASN A 26 41.68 53.12 9.37
CA ASN A 26 42.36 52.58 10.58
C ASN A 26 41.68 51.65 11.61
N ASN A 27 40.47 51.15 11.40
CA ASN A 27 39.91 50.08 12.24
C ASN A 27 39.67 48.83 11.39
N ASP A 28 40.01 47.66 11.95
CA ASP A 28 39.88 46.34 11.32
C ASP A 28 38.62 46.24 10.44
N PRO A 29 38.74 46.02 9.11
CA PRO A 29 37.61 46.00 8.19
C PRO A 29 36.88 44.64 8.27
N ASN A 30 36.43 44.26 9.45
CA ASN A 30 35.62 43.06 9.65
C ASN A 30 34.17 43.38 9.27
N ILE A 31 33.68 42.72 8.22
CA ILE A 31 32.27 42.83 7.78
C ILE A 31 31.48 41.68 8.39
N HIS A 32 30.54 42.02 9.25
CA HIS A 32 29.58 41.07 9.80
C HIS A 32 28.27 41.14 9.02
N MET A 33 27.99 40.11 8.23
CA MET A 33 26.69 39.94 7.55
C MET A 33 25.84 38.93 8.30
N ILE A 34 24.59 39.30 8.61
CA ILE A 34 23.61 38.41 9.27
C ILE A 34 22.44 38.24 8.31
N TRP A 35 22.18 37.00 7.92
CA TRP A 35 21.00 36.62 7.12
C TRP A 35 20.05 35.77 7.94
N SER A 36 18.76 36.06 7.83
CA SER A 36 17.70 35.19 8.36
C SER A 36 17.14 34.34 7.23
N ILE A 37 17.24 33.02 7.39
CA ILE A 37 16.78 32.04 6.41
C ILE A 37 15.61 31.26 7.03
N LYS A 38 14.43 31.34 6.39
CA LYS A 38 13.23 30.63 6.85
C LYS A 38 12.86 29.52 5.86
N GLY A 39 12.85 28.29 6.35
CA GLY A 39 12.37 27.13 5.58
C GLY A 39 10.87 27.17 5.38
N ASN A 40 10.43 26.95 4.13
CA ASN A 40 9.02 26.91 3.76
C ASN A 40 8.49 25.48 3.61
N THR A 41 9.37 24.52 3.27
CA THR A 41 9.05 23.09 3.13
C THR A 41 10.07 22.22 3.86
N MET A 42 9.65 21.04 4.32
CA MET A 42 10.55 20.06 4.93
C MET A 42 11.46 19.44 3.87
N GLY A 43 12.71 19.17 4.24
CA GLY A 43 13.68 18.58 3.33
C GLY A 43 15.12 18.91 3.71
N VAL A 44 16.05 18.34 2.94
CA VAL A 44 17.45 18.73 2.94
C VAL A 44 17.67 19.68 1.78
N THR A 45 18.22 20.87 2.04
CA THR A 45 18.58 21.81 0.99
C THR A 45 20.01 22.28 1.17
N LYS A 46 20.77 22.19 0.09
CA LYS A 46 22.15 22.68 0.04
C LYS A 46 22.12 24.16 -0.36
N LEU A 47 22.40 25.03 0.61
CA LEU A 47 22.67 26.44 0.33
C LEU A 47 24.08 26.54 -0.22
N ILE A 48 24.21 27.16 -1.40
CA ILE A 48 25.50 27.43 -2.03
C ILE A 48 25.71 28.93 -1.93
N PHE A 49 26.81 29.31 -1.27
CA PHE A 49 27.22 30.69 -1.11
C PHE A 49 28.33 30.97 -2.11
N HIS A 50 28.15 32.00 -2.90
CA HIS A 50 29.15 32.54 -3.82
C HIS A 50 29.56 33.90 -3.28
N LEU A 51 30.84 34.05 -2.95
CA LEU A 51 31.44 35.33 -2.58
C LEU A 51 32.43 35.71 -3.66
N ASP A 52 32.10 36.76 -4.41
CA ASP A 52 33.00 37.34 -5.40
C ASP A 52 33.46 38.70 -4.88
N ILE A 53 34.77 38.82 -4.64
CA ILE A 53 35.43 40.07 -4.24
C ILE A 53 36.12 40.62 -5.48
N PHE A 54 35.82 41.88 -5.82
CA PHE A 54 36.46 42.59 -6.93
C PHE A 54 37.36 43.68 -6.34
N TYR A 55 38.60 43.76 -6.81
CA TYR A 55 39.56 44.79 -6.45
C TYR A 55 39.65 45.83 -7.58
N ASP A 56 40.07 47.05 -7.24
CA ASP A 56 40.21 48.14 -8.22
C ASP A 56 41.25 47.83 -9.33
N ASP A 57 42.18 46.90 -9.08
CA ASP A 57 43.19 46.43 -10.04
C ASP A 57 42.66 45.34 -11.01
N ASP A 58 41.35 45.27 -11.23
CA ASP A 58 40.65 44.24 -12.04
C ASP A 58 40.87 42.77 -11.57
N THR A 59 41.49 42.56 -10.41
CA THR A 59 41.62 41.22 -9.82
C THR A 59 40.34 40.83 -9.09
N SER A 60 40.03 39.52 -9.10
CA SER A 60 38.87 38.99 -8.39
C SER A 60 39.21 37.74 -7.58
N LEU A 61 38.58 37.63 -6.40
CA LEU A 61 38.65 36.44 -5.55
C LEU A 61 37.24 35.87 -5.42
N SER A 62 37.04 34.67 -5.97
CA SER A 62 35.80 33.92 -5.79
C SER A 62 35.99 32.84 -4.74
N ARG A 63 35.06 32.78 -3.78
CA ARG A 63 35.01 31.71 -2.78
C ARG A 63 33.62 31.11 -2.75
N ILE A 64 33.57 29.79 -2.94
CA ILE A 64 32.33 29.03 -2.91
C ILE A 64 32.35 28.14 -1.68
N TRP A 65 31.29 28.21 -0.88
CA TRP A 65 31.05 27.24 0.19
C TRP A 65 29.59 26.80 0.18
N SER A 66 29.34 25.63 0.77
CA SER A 66 27.99 25.08 0.83
C SER A 66 27.61 24.67 2.24
N LEU A 67 26.39 24.98 2.64
CA LEU A 67 25.79 24.58 3.91
C LEU A 67 24.55 23.74 3.65
N ASN A 68 24.50 22.54 4.21
CA ASN A 68 23.28 21.74 4.19
C ASN A 68 22.35 22.23 5.31
N VAL A 69 21.20 22.79 4.94
CA VAL A 69 20.15 23.16 5.88
C VAL A 69 19.11 22.07 5.90
N LEU A 70 18.90 21.51 7.08
CA LEU A 70 17.90 20.49 7.33
C LEU A 70 16.66 21.13 7.96
N VAL A 71 15.53 21.07 7.24
CA VAL A 71 14.24 21.53 7.75
C VAL A 71 13.44 20.32 8.22
N ILE A 72 13.39 20.12 9.54
CA ILE A 72 12.63 19.06 10.19
C ILE A 72 11.27 19.55 10.69
N GLN A 73 10.36 18.62 10.93
CA GLN A 73 9.07 18.93 11.53
C GLN A 73 9.22 19.27 13.02
N PRO A 74 8.52 20.31 13.53
CA PRO A 74 8.45 20.54 14.97
C PRO A 74 7.72 19.37 15.65
N LYS A 75 8.27 18.89 16.76
CA LYS A 75 7.67 17.80 17.54
C LYS A 75 6.39 18.30 18.22
N ARG A 76 5.22 17.84 17.76
CA ARG A 76 3.94 18.08 18.45
C ARG A 76 3.64 16.92 19.40
N VAL A 77 2.91 17.20 20.48
CA VAL A 77 2.47 16.16 21.44
C VAL A 77 1.66 15.08 20.71
N ILE A 78 0.79 15.48 19.77
CA ILE A 78 -0.02 14.55 18.98
C ILE A 78 0.82 13.61 18.10
N ASP A 79 1.96 14.07 17.59
CA ASP A 79 2.88 13.24 16.80
C ASP A 79 3.55 12.18 17.68
N THR A 80 3.89 12.55 18.92
CA THR A 80 4.47 11.62 19.90
C THR A 80 3.46 10.56 20.31
N LEU A 81 2.21 10.95 20.56
CA LEU A 81 1.13 9.99 20.82
C LEU A 81 0.93 9.03 19.65
N PHE A 82 0.89 9.54 18.42
CA PHE A 82 0.76 8.71 17.22
C PHE A 82 1.93 7.72 17.07
N TYR A 83 3.15 8.20 17.29
CA TYR A 83 4.36 7.38 17.27
C TYR A 83 4.37 6.28 18.34
N ILE A 84 3.76 6.51 19.50
CA ILE A 84 3.67 5.48 20.54
C ILE A 84 2.54 4.48 20.24
N ILE A 85 1.39 4.94 19.76
CA ILE A 85 0.19 4.10 19.58
C ILE A 85 0.34 3.10 18.41
N ILE A 86 0.97 3.51 17.31
CA ILE A 86 1.06 2.66 16.11
C ILE A 86 1.75 1.31 16.38
N PRO A 87 2.91 1.23 17.08
CA PRO A 87 3.54 -0.04 17.43
C PRO A 87 2.64 -0.94 18.24
N PHE A 88 1.90 -0.41 19.22
CA PHE A 88 0.95 -1.19 20.00
C PHE A 88 -0.15 -1.78 19.12
N ILE A 89 -0.73 -0.98 18.21
CA ILE A 89 -1.76 -1.46 17.28
C ILE A 89 -1.19 -2.59 16.40
N VAL A 90 0.00 -2.41 15.84
CA VAL A 90 0.64 -3.41 14.98
C VAL A 90 0.94 -4.70 15.74
N VAL A 91 1.48 -4.62 16.96
CA VAL A 91 1.74 -5.78 17.82
C VAL A 91 0.46 -6.56 18.09
N ILE A 92 -0.63 -5.87 18.46
CA ILE A 92 -1.93 -6.50 18.73
C ILE A 92 -2.46 -7.18 17.46
N ILE A 93 -2.46 -6.49 16.31
CA ILE A 93 -2.93 -7.05 15.04
C ILE A 93 -2.12 -8.29 14.65
N SER A 94 -0.79 -8.24 14.80
CA SER A 94 0.09 -9.37 14.52
C SER A 94 -0.24 -10.58 15.40
N ILE A 95 -0.47 -10.38 16.70
CA ILE A 95 -0.89 -11.49 17.59
C ILE A 95 -2.22 -12.08 17.12
N LEU A 96 -3.23 -11.25 16.86
CA LEU A 96 -4.54 -11.74 16.46
C LEU A 96 -4.48 -12.49 15.13
N MET A 97 -3.72 -11.99 14.16
CA MET A 97 -3.50 -12.67 12.88
C MET A 97 -2.79 -14.01 13.06
N GLY A 98 -1.80 -14.08 13.96
CA GLY A 98 -1.16 -15.34 14.33
C GLY A 98 -2.13 -16.33 14.97
N ILE A 99 -3.05 -15.86 15.82
CA ILE A 99 -4.06 -16.72 16.48
C ILE A 99 -5.04 -17.32 15.45
N LEU A 100 -5.38 -16.56 14.40
CA LEU A 100 -6.28 -17.02 13.34
C LEU A 100 -5.71 -18.15 12.49
N LEU A 101 -4.38 -18.32 12.45
CA LEU A 101 -3.74 -19.39 11.71
C LEU A 101 -3.99 -20.74 12.39
N ASP A 102 -4.47 -21.73 11.63
CA ASP A 102 -4.59 -23.10 12.13
C ASP A 102 -3.28 -23.87 11.96
N PRO A 103 -2.60 -24.33 13.03
CA PRO A 103 -1.38 -25.12 12.94
C PRO A 103 -1.56 -26.43 12.17
N LYS A 104 -2.79 -26.96 12.08
CA LYS A 104 -3.06 -28.16 11.26
C LYS A 104 -2.76 -27.90 9.78
N ILE A 105 -2.99 -26.67 9.31
CA ILE A 105 -2.71 -26.25 7.94
C ILE A 105 -1.21 -26.31 7.64
N ILE A 106 -0.33 -26.14 8.65
CA ILE A 106 1.12 -26.29 8.49
C ILE A 106 1.50 -27.71 8.06
N GLY A 107 0.80 -28.73 8.59
CA GLY A 107 1.00 -30.12 8.21
C GLY A 107 0.62 -30.41 6.75
N ASP A 108 -0.34 -29.69 6.19
CA ASP A 108 -0.75 -29.86 4.79
C ASP A 108 0.26 -29.25 3.80
N ILE A 109 1.07 -28.27 4.24
CA ILE A 109 2.21 -27.72 3.47
C ILE A 109 3.21 -28.82 3.10
N LEU A 110 3.57 -29.65 4.09
CA LEU A 110 4.58 -30.69 3.93
C LEU A 110 4.16 -31.74 2.90
N LYS A 111 2.85 -31.90 2.67
CA LYS A 111 2.31 -32.84 1.68
C LYS A 111 2.36 -32.27 0.26
N ASN A 112 2.15 -30.96 0.09
CA ASN A 112 2.11 -30.30 -1.22
C ASN A 112 2.73 -28.88 -1.16
N PRO A 113 4.07 -28.75 -1.18
CA PRO A 113 4.73 -27.46 -0.98
C PRO A 113 4.73 -26.57 -2.24
N LYS A 114 4.40 -27.12 -3.42
CA LYS A 114 4.51 -26.43 -4.72
C LYS A 114 3.79 -25.07 -4.75
N PRO A 115 2.51 -24.93 -4.32
CA PRO A 115 1.83 -23.64 -4.29
C PRO A 115 2.50 -22.61 -3.38
N VAL A 116 3.02 -23.05 -2.24
CA VAL A 116 3.70 -22.21 -1.25
C VAL A 116 5.03 -21.70 -1.80
N ILE A 117 5.80 -22.55 -2.48
CA ILE A 117 7.07 -22.17 -3.11
C ILE A 117 6.85 -21.12 -4.20
N VAL A 118 5.86 -21.31 -5.06
CA VAL A 118 5.55 -20.32 -6.11
C VAL A 118 5.04 -19.03 -5.51
N GLY A 119 4.24 -19.11 -4.45
CA GLY A 119 3.86 -17.96 -3.66
C GLY A 119 5.06 -17.20 -3.07
N PHE A 120 6.03 -17.92 -2.53
CA PHE A 120 7.27 -17.34 -2.01
C PHE A 120 8.09 -16.65 -3.11
N VAL A 121 8.20 -17.28 -4.29
CA VAL A 121 8.87 -16.71 -5.46
C VAL A 121 8.10 -15.49 -5.98
N ALA A 122 6.77 -15.49 -5.99
CA ALA A 122 5.99 -14.30 -6.31
C ALA A 122 6.26 -13.17 -5.31
N GLN A 123 6.34 -13.50 -4.02
CA GLN A 123 6.51 -12.51 -2.97
C GLN A 123 7.91 -11.90 -2.96
N TYR A 124 8.96 -12.71 -2.89
CA TYR A 124 10.33 -12.21 -2.76
C TYR A 124 11.10 -12.21 -4.07
N GLY A 125 10.78 -13.10 -5.00
CA GLY A 125 11.43 -13.14 -6.31
C GLY A 125 10.86 -12.14 -7.32
N LEU A 126 9.57 -11.79 -7.25
CA LEU A 126 8.93 -10.91 -8.23
C LEU A 126 8.68 -9.49 -7.70
N MET A 127 8.12 -9.32 -6.50
CA MET A 127 7.70 -7.99 -6.01
C MET A 127 8.83 -6.97 -5.82
N PRO A 128 10.00 -7.31 -5.25
CA PRO A 128 11.10 -6.36 -5.11
C PRO A 128 11.57 -5.83 -6.47
N PHE A 129 11.71 -6.72 -7.45
CA PHE A 129 12.14 -6.36 -8.80
C PHE A 129 11.05 -5.58 -9.55
N LEU A 130 9.78 -5.90 -9.33
CA LEU A 130 8.67 -5.13 -9.87
C LEU A 130 8.67 -3.70 -9.30
N ALA A 131 8.91 -3.54 -8.00
CA ALA A 131 9.03 -2.22 -7.38
C ALA A 131 10.20 -1.42 -7.98
N MET A 132 11.37 -2.05 -8.18
CA MET A 132 12.50 -1.41 -8.86
C MET A 132 12.16 -1.01 -10.30
N ALA A 133 11.50 -1.89 -11.05
CA ALA A 133 11.13 -1.64 -12.44
C ALA A 133 10.18 -0.45 -12.55
N ILE A 134 9.16 -0.39 -11.71
CA ILE A 134 8.22 0.74 -11.65
C ILE A 134 8.96 2.02 -11.28
N ALA A 135 9.76 2.00 -10.21
CA ALA A 135 10.54 3.17 -9.79
C ALA A 135 11.45 3.70 -10.91
N LYS A 136 12.09 2.82 -11.69
CA LYS A 136 12.97 3.19 -12.80
C LYS A 136 12.22 3.68 -14.04
N ILE A 137 11.13 3.00 -14.44
CA ILE A 137 10.31 3.37 -15.60
C ILE A 137 9.68 4.74 -15.40
N PHE A 138 9.15 4.99 -14.20
CA PHE A 138 8.50 6.25 -13.85
C PHE A 138 9.47 7.28 -13.25
N ARG A 139 10.78 7.00 -13.24
CA ARG A 139 11.85 7.94 -12.79
C ARG A 139 11.54 8.59 -11.45
N TYR A 140 11.19 7.76 -10.47
CA TYR A 140 10.91 8.21 -9.12
C TYR A 140 12.12 8.89 -8.47
N SER A 141 11.85 9.82 -7.55
CA SER A 141 12.91 10.33 -6.67
C SER A 141 13.54 9.17 -5.88
N PRO A 142 14.80 9.31 -5.42
CA PRO A 142 15.46 8.23 -4.69
C PRO A 142 14.67 7.81 -3.44
N LEU A 143 14.02 8.77 -2.77
CA LEU A 143 13.18 8.50 -1.61
C LEU A 143 11.89 7.75 -1.97
N ASN A 144 11.17 8.16 -3.02
CA ASN A 144 9.95 7.46 -3.44
C ASN A 144 10.28 6.06 -3.98
N SER A 145 11.41 5.92 -4.67
CA SER A 145 11.94 4.63 -5.13
C SER A 145 12.23 3.70 -3.97
N LEU A 146 12.92 4.20 -2.93
CA LEU A 146 13.20 3.44 -1.73
C LEU A 146 11.92 3.04 -1.00
N ALA A 147 10.96 3.95 -0.86
CA ALA A 147 9.69 3.68 -0.20
C ALA A 147 8.88 2.61 -0.96
N LEU A 148 8.80 2.71 -2.29
CA LEU A 148 8.13 1.69 -3.12
C LEU A 148 8.86 0.34 -3.06
N PHE A 149 10.20 0.36 -3.06
CA PHE A 149 11.02 -0.85 -2.94
C PHE A 149 10.83 -1.56 -1.59
N VAL A 150 10.78 -0.80 -0.49
CA VAL A 150 10.47 -1.34 0.85
C VAL A 150 9.11 -2.03 0.86
N ILE A 151 8.09 -1.44 0.21
CA ILE A 151 6.76 -2.07 0.08
C ILE A 151 6.87 -3.38 -0.71
N GLY A 152 7.59 -3.40 -1.83
CA GLY A 152 7.78 -4.61 -2.63
C GLY A 152 8.57 -5.71 -1.92
N CYS A 153 9.38 -5.36 -0.92
CA CYS A 153 10.11 -6.31 -0.09
C CYS A 153 9.31 -6.79 1.12
N CYS A 154 8.16 -6.19 1.43
CA CYS A 154 7.35 -6.62 2.56
C CYS A 154 6.79 -8.03 2.33
N PRO A 155 6.45 -8.77 3.39
CA PRO A 155 5.68 -10.01 3.25
C PRO A 155 4.21 -9.71 2.87
N GLY A 156 3.46 -10.76 2.54
CA GLY A 156 2.02 -10.68 2.34
C GLY A 156 1.31 -10.16 3.60
N SER A 157 0.20 -9.46 3.42
CA SER A 157 -0.64 -9.01 4.55
C SER A 157 -1.75 -10.01 4.83
N GLY A 158 -2.02 -10.34 6.10
CA GLY A 158 -3.17 -11.17 6.48
C GLY A 158 -4.55 -10.61 6.07
N ALA A 159 -4.60 -9.37 5.58
CA ALA A 159 -5.78 -8.82 4.91
C ALA A 159 -6.10 -9.55 3.57
N SER A 160 -5.12 -10.17 2.92
CA SER A 160 -5.28 -10.99 1.71
C SER A 160 -6.27 -12.13 1.93
N ASN A 161 -6.25 -12.77 3.10
CA ASN A 161 -7.14 -13.87 3.46
C ASN A 161 -8.62 -13.52 3.24
N GLN A 162 -9.04 -12.29 3.58
CA GLN A 162 -10.42 -11.83 3.40
C GLN A 162 -10.77 -11.67 1.92
N TRP A 163 -9.84 -11.15 1.12
CA TRP A 163 -10.02 -11.03 -0.32
C TRP A 163 -10.03 -12.40 -0.99
N THR A 164 -9.17 -13.32 -0.56
CA THR A 164 -9.16 -14.72 -0.99
C THR A 164 -10.52 -15.38 -0.77
N VAL A 165 -11.16 -15.17 0.39
CA VAL A 165 -12.55 -15.64 0.63
C VAL A 165 -13.53 -15.02 -0.37
N LEU A 166 -13.50 -13.70 -0.58
CA LEU A 166 -14.45 -12.99 -1.45
C LEU A 166 -14.34 -13.38 -2.93
N PHE A 167 -13.16 -13.81 -3.36
CA PHE A 167 -12.84 -14.25 -4.72
C PHE A 167 -12.82 -15.77 -4.89
N ASP A 168 -13.35 -16.52 -3.93
CA ASP A 168 -13.48 -17.98 -3.98
C ASP A 168 -12.11 -18.67 -4.18
N GLY A 169 -11.06 -18.17 -3.51
CA GLY A 169 -9.72 -18.73 -3.48
C GLY A 169 -9.51 -19.73 -2.32
N ASP A 170 -8.27 -20.23 -2.22
CA ASP A 170 -7.84 -21.17 -1.18
C ASP A 170 -7.32 -20.39 0.03
N VAL A 171 -8.20 -20.22 1.03
CA VAL A 171 -7.91 -19.44 2.24
C VAL A 171 -6.78 -20.08 3.06
N ASN A 172 -6.68 -21.41 3.04
CA ASN A 172 -5.63 -22.13 3.76
C ASN A 172 -4.27 -21.83 3.12
N LEU A 173 -4.20 -21.88 1.79
CA LEU A 173 -3.01 -21.49 1.05
C LEU A 173 -2.60 -20.03 1.31
N SER A 174 -3.55 -19.09 1.27
CA SER A 174 -3.31 -17.67 1.56
C SER A 174 -2.70 -17.48 2.96
N ALA A 175 -3.30 -18.12 3.98
CA ALA A 175 -2.83 -18.02 5.35
C ALA A 175 -1.42 -18.62 5.53
N ILE A 176 -1.12 -19.73 4.87
CA ILE A 176 0.23 -20.31 4.84
C ILE A 176 1.23 -19.36 4.20
N MET A 177 0.90 -18.81 3.03
CA MET A 177 1.81 -17.94 2.30
C MET A 177 2.13 -16.67 3.10
N SER A 178 1.11 -16.09 3.74
CA SER A 178 1.28 -15.01 4.72
C SER A 178 2.22 -15.41 5.87
N PHE A 179 2.06 -16.62 6.44
CA PHE A 179 2.91 -17.11 7.51
C PHE A 179 4.37 -17.29 7.08
N VAL A 180 4.59 -18.01 5.98
CA VAL A 180 5.93 -18.29 5.44
C VAL A 180 6.63 -17.00 5.04
N SER A 181 5.92 -16.10 4.36
CA SER A 181 6.50 -14.81 3.97
C SER A 181 6.80 -13.93 5.18
N THR A 182 5.88 -13.80 6.14
CA THR A 182 6.10 -13.00 7.36
C THR A 182 7.31 -13.52 8.13
N THR A 183 7.46 -14.84 8.28
CA THR A 183 8.61 -15.44 8.95
C THR A 183 9.91 -15.18 8.18
N ALA A 184 9.89 -15.36 6.86
CA ALA A 184 11.06 -15.12 6.02
C ALA A 184 11.44 -13.64 5.91
N SER A 185 10.52 -12.71 6.18
CA SER A 185 10.78 -11.26 6.12
C SER A 185 11.93 -10.82 7.03
N PHE A 186 12.14 -11.53 8.16
CA PHE A 186 13.23 -11.27 9.09
C PHE A 186 14.62 -11.38 8.43
N PHE A 187 14.75 -12.24 7.41
CA PHE A 187 15.98 -12.44 6.66
C PHE A 187 15.95 -11.74 5.29
N MET A 188 14.84 -11.88 4.56
CA MET A 188 14.73 -11.37 3.19
C MET A 188 14.75 -9.84 3.13
N MET A 189 14.08 -9.14 4.05
CA MET A 189 14.06 -7.67 4.02
C MET A 189 15.43 -7.05 4.30
N PRO A 190 16.18 -7.45 5.34
CA PRO A 190 17.56 -7.00 5.52
C PRO A 190 18.45 -7.32 4.32
N LEU A 191 18.31 -8.52 3.75
CA LEU A 191 19.07 -8.92 2.55
C LEU A 191 18.82 -7.96 1.38
N TYR A 192 17.55 -7.68 1.04
CA TYR A 192 17.20 -6.78 -0.05
C TYR A 192 17.61 -5.33 0.23
N LEU A 193 17.43 -4.85 1.45
CA LEU A 193 17.81 -3.49 1.80
C LEU A 193 19.33 -3.28 1.81
N TYR A 194 20.11 -4.28 2.21
CA TYR A 194 21.56 -4.19 2.21
C TYR A 194 22.18 -4.35 0.82
N THR A 195 21.53 -5.09 -0.08
CA THR A 195 22.04 -5.33 -1.44
C THR A 195 21.53 -4.28 -2.42
N ILE A 196 20.23 -4.23 -2.64
CA ILE A 196 19.58 -3.37 -3.65
C ILE A 196 19.17 -2.04 -3.03
N GLY A 197 18.59 -2.05 -1.83
CA GLY A 197 18.13 -0.84 -1.15
C GLY A 197 19.25 0.19 -0.95
N LYS A 198 20.49 -0.30 -0.79
CA LYS A 198 21.70 0.53 -0.70
C LYS A 198 21.86 1.48 -1.88
N LEU A 199 21.49 1.08 -3.10
CA LEU A 199 21.57 1.96 -4.28
C LEU A 199 20.78 3.26 -4.08
N TYR A 200 19.57 3.16 -3.53
CA TYR A 200 18.74 4.33 -3.25
C TYR A 200 19.22 5.12 -2.02
N MET A 201 19.76 4.42 -1.03
CA MET A 201 20.24 5.04 0.22
C MET A 201 21.55 5.81 0.01
N ASP A 202 22.45 5.31 -0.84
CA ASP A 202 23.70 5.96 -1.20
C ASP A 202 23.42 7.29 -1.93
N GLU A 203 22.44 7.32 -2.85
CA GLU A 203 21.97 8.55 -3.50
C GLU A 203 21.38 9.57 -2.51
N LEU A 204 20.76 9.10 -1.42
CA LEU A 204 20.22 9.93 -0.35
C LEU A 204 21.28 10.33 0.70
N SER A 205 22.50 9.79 0.63
CA SER A 205 23.53 9.94 1.65
C SER A 205 23.07 9.47 3.04
N ILE A 206 22.30 8.38 3.10
CA ILE A 206 21.79 7.77 4.34
C ILE A 206 22.40 6.37 4.49
N ASN A 207 22.83 6.02 5.70
CA ASN A 207 23.29 4.66 5.98
C ASN A 207 22.10 3.72 6.21
N VAL A 208 22.27 2.44 5.82
CA VAL A 208 21.26 1.40 6.06
C VAL A 208 20.99 1.28 7.57
N PRO A 209 19.77 1.56 8.06
CA PRO A 209 19.47 1.57 9.48
C PRO A 209 19.17 0.15 9.99
N PHE A 210 20.20 -0.71 10.04
CA PHE A 210 20.08 -2.13 10.37
C PHE A 210 19.32 -2.38 11.68
N TRP A 211 19.67 -1.66 12.74
CA TRP A 211 19.02 -1.80 14.04
C TRP A 211 17.55 -1.36 14.04
N GLY A 212 17.23 -0.28 13.32
CA GLY A 212 15.85 0.20 13.17
C GLY A 212 15.00 -0.80 12.39
N LEU A 213 15.56 -1.35 11.32
CA LEU A 213 14.94 -2.39 10.50
C LEU A 213 14.68 -3.66 11.30
N ALA A 214 15.71 -4.19 11.97
CA ALA A 214 15.60 -5.39 12.80
C ALA A 214 14.55 -5.22 13.92
N ARG A 215 14.52 -4.06 14.57
CA ARG A 215 13.51 -3.73 15.59
C ARG A 215 12.10 -3.69 15.01
N SER A 216 11.92 -3.04 13.86
CA SER A 216 10.62 -2.92 13.19
C SER A 216 10.08 -4.29 12.76
N LEU A 217 10.95 -5.16 12.24
CA LEU A 217 10.60 -6.53 11.87
C LEU A 217 10.31 -7.39 13.11
N ALA A 218 11.12 -7.27 14.17
CA ALA A 218 10.92 -8.00 15.42
C ALA A 218 9.56 -7.67 16.06
N LEU A 219 9.12 -6.40 16.01
CA LEU A 219 7.81 -5.95 16.49
C LEU A 219 6.62 -6.56 15.73
N VAL A 220 6.86 -7.24 14.61
CA VAL A 220 5.81 -7.87 13.80
C VAL A 220 5.93 -9.39 13.83
N VAL A 221 7.13 -9.91 13.60
CA VAL A 221 7.39 -11.35 13.51
C VAL A 221 7.26 -12.04 14.87
N ILE A 222 7.78 -11.44 15.95
CA ILE A 222 7.70 -12.03 17.29
C ILE A 222 6.25 -12.12 17.76
N PRO A 223 5.44 -11.05 17.74
CA PRO A 223 4.05 -11.14 18.20
C PRO A 223 3.19 -12.05 17.32
N TYR A 224 3.47 -12.09 16.01
CA TYR A 224 2.81 -13.03 15.11
C TYR A 224 3.12 -14.49 15.48
N SER A 225 4.37 -14.80 15.78
CA SER A 225 4.80 -16.13 16.26
C SER A 225 4.16 -16.48 17.60
N ILE A 226 4.05 -15.52 18.52
CA ILE A 226 3.33 -15.68 19.80
C ILE A 226 1.85 -16.00 19.54
N GLY A 227 1.21 -15.30 18.60
CA GLY A 227 -0.18 -15.59 18.22
C GLY A 227 -0.37 -17.03 17.74
N ILE A 228 0.57 -17.54 16.95
CA ILE A 228 0.55 -18.94 16.47
C ILE A 228 0.75 -19.92 17.63
N ALA A 229 1.67 -19.63 18.55
CA ALA A 229 1.86 -20.44 19.74
C ALA A 229 0.57 -20.50 20.58
N ILE A 230 -0.11 -19.36 20.79
CA ILE A 230 -1.41 -19.32 21.47
C ILE A 230 -2.45 -20.15 20.72
N SER A 231 -2.50 -20.06 19.38
CA SER A 231 -3.39 -20.85 18.54
C SER A 231 -3.17 -22.37 18.69
N HIS A 232 -1.93 -22.78 18.91
CA HIS A 232 -1.53 -24.17 19.08
C HIS A 232 -1.88 -24.70 20.47
N PHE A 233 -1.48 -23.98 21.52
CA PHE A 233 -1.70 -24.43 22.92
C PHE A 233 -3.15 -24.21 23.41
N TYR A 234 -3.84 -23.20 22.88
CA TYR A 234 -5.19 -22.82 23.30
C TYR A 234 -6.14 -22.67 22.10
N PRO A 235 -6.48 -23.76 21.38
CA PRO A 235 -7.32 -23.70 20.18
C PRO A 235 -8.73 -23.16 20.43
N LYS A 236 -9.24 -23.25 21.67
CA LYS A 236 -10.52 -22.67 22.09
C LYS A 236 -10.56 -21.14 21.98
N SER A 237 -9.42 -20.47 21.87
CA SER A 237 -9.35 -19.00 21.70
C SER A 237 -9.83 -18.53 20.32
N ARG A 238 -9.70 -19.34 19.26
CA ARG A 238 -9.97 -18.89 17.88
C ARG A 238 -11.39 -18.41 17.63
N PRO A 239 -12.46 -19.12 18.02
CA PRO A 239 -13.82 -18.65 17.74
C PRO A 239 -14.11 -17.29 18.37
N PHE A 240 -13.56 -17.05 19.57
CA PHE A 240 -13.65 -15.76 20.25
C PHE A 240 -12.87 -14.67 19.49
N ILE A 241 -11.62 -14.94 19.15
CA ILE A 241 -10.75 -13.98 18.45
C ILE A 241 -11.27 -13.66 17.05
N THR A 242 -11.79 -14.64 16.30
CA THR A 242 -12.43 -14.44 15.01
C THR A 242 -13.65 -13.51 15.10
N ARG A 243 -14.36 -13.51 16.24
CA ARG A 243 -15.47 -12.58 16.50
C ARG A 243 -14.97 -11.18 16.83
N LEU A 244 -13.86 -11.07 17.55
CA LEU A 244 -13.23 -9.82 17.98
C LEU A 244 -12.47 -9.11 16.84
N ILE A 245 -11.90 -9.85 15.89
CA ILE A 245 -11.05 -9.26 14.86
C ILE A 245 -11.83 -8.35 13.92
N LYS A 246 -13.09 -8.66 13.62
CA LYS A 246 -13.95 -7.84 12.74
C LYS A 246 -14.14 -6.42 13.28
N PRO A 247 -14.69 -6.22 14.50
CA PRO A 247 -14.83 -4.88 15.07
C PRO A 247 -13.47 -4.22 15.30
N MET A 248 -12.42 -4.97 15.66
CA MET A 248 -11.10 -4.40 15.84
C MET A 248 -10.49 -3.85 14.54
N MET A 249 -10.65 -4.55 13.41
CA MET A 249 -10.18 -4.06 12.11
C MET A 249 -10.94 -2.80 11.66
N VAL A 250 -12.25 -2.73 11.94
CA VAL A 250 -13.04 -1.51 11.69
C VAL A 250 -12.56 -0.36 12.57
N PHE A 251 -12.29 -0.62 13.86
CA PHE A 251 -11.72 0.38 14.77
C PHE A 251 -10.35 0.87 14.29
N VAL A 252 -9.44 -0.03 13.91
CA VAL A 252 -8.12 0.32 13.40
C VAL A 252 -8.22 1.16 12.12
N LEU A 253 -9.11 0.77 11.20
CA LEU A 253 -9.38 1.53 9.99
C LEU A 253 -9.87 2.94 10.31
N LEU A 254 -10.84 3.08 11.21
CA LEU A 254 -11.37 4.38 11.63
C LEU A 254 -10.31 5.22 12.37
N PHE A 255 -9.47 4.58 13.19
CA PHE A 255 -8.37 5.24 13.89
C PHE A 255 -7.36 5.83 12.90
N PHE A 256 -6.91 5.05 11.91
CA PHE A 256 -6.00 5.57 10.89
C PHE A 256 -6.67 6.61 9.97
N LEU A 257 -7.96 6.44 9.66
CA LEU A 257 -8.71 7.40 8.86
C LEU A 257 -8.97 8.72 9.60
N THR A 258 -9.13 8.72 10.92
CA THR A 258 -9.40 9.96 11.67
C THR A 258 -8.12 10.52 12.25
N PHE A 259 -7.55 9.86 13.25
CA PHE A 259 -6.37 10.29 13.96
C PHE A 259 -5.14 10.35 13.04
N GLY A 260 -4.96 9.33 12.19
CA GLY A 260 -3.87 9.31 11.21
C GLY A 260 -3.96 10.47 10.20
N LEU A 261 -5.16 10.81 9.70
CA LEU A 261 -5.35 11.96 8.81
C LEU A 261 -5.08 13.29 9.51
N VAL A 262 -5.56 13.48 10.75
CA VAL A 262 -5.36 14.73 11.50
C VAL A 262 -3.87 14.95 11.79
N VAL A 263 -3.18 13.92 12.26
CA VAL A 263 -1.74 13.98 12.55
C VAL A 263 -0.95 14.30 11.29
N ASN A 264 -1.27 13.62 10.18
CA ASN A 264 -0.51 13.69 8.94
C ASN A 264 -1.12 14.63 7.88
N TRP A 265 -2.00 15.56 8.27
CA TRP A 265 -2.70 16.44 7.34
C TRP A 265 -1.75 17.20 6.40
N TYR A 266 -0.61 17.63 6.95
CA TYR A 266 0.43 18.34 6.20
C TYR A 266 1.06 17.50 5.08
N LEU A 267 1.02 16.16 5.17
CA LEU A 267 1.54 15.29 4.11
C LEU A 267 0.70 15.36 2.84
N PHE A 268 -0.59 15.67 2.93
CA PHE A 268 -1.46 15.79 1.76
C PHE A 268 -1.02 16.90 0.80
N ILE A 269 -0.35 17.93 1.31
CA ILE A 269 0.22 19.01 0.50
C ILE A 269 1.47 18.53 -0.27
N MET A 270 2.15 17.51 0.26
CA MET A 270 3.35 16.91 -0.33
C MET A 270 3.03 15.75 -1.29
N ILE A 271 1.77 15.34 -1.39
CA ILE A 271 1.35 14.28 -2.31
C ILE A 271 1.40 14.81 -3.75
N ASP A 272 2.21 14.16 -4.58
CA ASP A 272 2.23 14.40 -6.01
C ASP A 272 1.25 13.47 -6.75
N LEU A 273 0.44 14.04 -7.64
CA LEU A 273 -0.54 13.28 -8.43
C LEU A 273 0.13 12.17 -9.26
N TYR A 274 1.38 12.39 -9.67
CA TYR A 274 2.15 11.41 -10.43
C TYR A 274 2.36 10.12 -9.65
N THR A 275 2.83 10.19 -8.39
CA THR A 275 2.99 9.05 -7.49
C THR A 275 1.65 8.41 -7.14
N VAL A 276 0.58 9.20 -7.00
CA VAL A 276 -0.79 8.66 -6.77
C VAL A 276 -1.24 7.74 -7.90
N LEU A 277 -0.91 8.09 -9.15
CA LEU A 277 -1.31 7.29 -10.32
C LEU A 277 -0.41 6.07 -10.54
N THR A 278 0.87 6.16 -10.17
CA THR A 278 1.88 5.18 -10.56
C THR A 278 2.26 4.21 -9.44
N ALA A 279 2.25 4.61 -8.16
CA ALA A 279 2.57 3.72 -7.04
C ALA A 279 1.61 2.52 -6.91
N PRO A 280 0.29 2.67 -7.12
CA PRO A 280 -0.65 1.54 -7.08
C PRO A 280 -0.43 0.52 -8.21
N LEU A 281 0.38 0.83 -9.22
CA LEU A 281 0.74 -0.16 -10.23
C LEU A 281 1.50 -1.34 -9.62
N LEU A 282 2.26 -1.14 -8.53
CA LEU A 282 2.97 -2.23 -7.85
C LEU A 282 2.01 -3.35 -7.43
N PRO A 283 0.99 -3.11 -6.57
CA PRO A 283 0.05 -4.16 -6.22
C PRO A 283 -0.78 -4.63 -7.43
N PHE A 284 -1.14 -3.76 -8.37
CA PHE A 284 -1.99 -4.15 -9.51
C PHE A 284 -1.30 -5.09 -10.48
N ILE A 285 -0.07 -4.75 -10.88
CA ILE A 285 0.77 -5.62 -11.71
C ILE A 285 1.16 -6.85 -10.89
N GLY A 286 1.35 -6.70 -9.58
CA GLY A 286 1.58 -7.79 -8.65
C GLY A 286 0.49 -8.86 -8.66
N PHE A 287 -0.79 -8.43 -8.61
CA PHE A 287 -1.94 -9.35 -8.74
C PHE A 287 -1.89 -10.17 -10.02
N PHE A 288 -1.58 -9.49 -11.13
CA PHE A 288 -1.58 -10.08 -12.46
C PHE A 288 -0.39 -11.02 -12.67
N LEU A 289 0.83 -10.56 -12.40
CA LEU A 289 2.04 -11.35 -12.58
C LEU A 289 2.15 -12.51 -11.59
N GLY A 290 1.69 -12.34 -10.35
CA GLY A 290 1.59 -13.46 -9.39
C GLY A 290 0.65 -14.55 -9.89
N GLY A 291 -0.49 -14.17 -10.46
CA GLY A 291 -1.42 -15.10 -11.10
C GLY A 291 -0.82 -15.79 -12.33
N ILE A 292 -0.13 -15.04 -13.19
CA ILE A 292 0.57 -15.61 -14.36
C ILE A 292 1.64 -16.61 -13.93
N LEU A 293 2.43 -16.29 -12.91
CA LEU A 293 3.46 -17.19 -12.39
C LEU A 293 2.85 -18.52 -11.92
N ALA A 294 1.75 -18.45 -11.15
CA ALA A 294 1.01 -19.63 -10.74
C ALA A 294 0.44 -20.43 -11.93
N TRP A 295 -0.06 -19.73 -12.95
CA TRP A 295 -0.59 -20.35 -14.16
C TRP A 295 0.49 -21.09 -14.96
N ILE A 296 1.65 -20.47 -15.17
CA ILE A 296 2.82 -21.09 -15.84
C ILE A 296 3.26 -22.35 -15.08
N CYS A 297 3.19 -22.34 -13.75
CA CYS A 297 3.49 -23.50 -12.93
C CYS A 297 2.40 -24.61 -12.95
N GLY A 298 1.35 -24.47 -13.76
CA GLY A 298 0.31 -25.47 -13.95
C GLY A 298 -0.62 -25.63 -12.73
N MET A 299 -0.93 -24.54 -12.04
CA MET A 299 -1.78 -24.57 -10.85
C MET A 299 -3.28 -24.52 -11.17
N SER A 300 -4.09 -24.96 -10.21
CA SER A 300 -5.54 -24.85 -10.29
C SER A 300 -5.98 -23.38 -10.31
N TRP A 301 -7.16 -23.08 -10.87
CA TRP A 301 -7.71 -21.73 -10.89
C TRP A 301 -7.86 -21.12 -9.49
N THR A 302 -8.18 -21.96 -8.50
CA THR A 302 -8.29 -21.55 -7.09
C THR A 302 -6.93 -21.09 -6.55
N HIS A 303 -5.85 -21.82 -6.84
CA HIS A 303 -4.49 -21.45 -6.45
C HIS A 303 -3.97 -20.25 -7.21
N ILE A 304 -4.27 -20.12 -8.51
CA ILE A 304 -3.90 -18.96 -9.32
C ILE A 304 -4.47 -17.67 -8.73
N LYS A 305 -5.77 -17.66 -8.41
CA LYS A 305 -6.42 -16.50 -7.76
C LYS A 305 -5.78 -16.19 -6.41
N THR A 306 -5.49 -17.21 -5.62
CA THR A 306 -4.91 -17.06 -4.28
C THR A 306 -3.53 -16.45 -4.34
N ILE A 307 -2.64 -17.02 -5.16
CA ILE A 307 -1.25 -16.53 -5.31
C ILE A 307 -1.25 -15.13 -5.92
N GLY A 308 -2.12 -14.85 -6.89
CA GLY A 308 -2.28 -13.49 -7.43
C GLY A 308 -2.64 -12.49 -6.33
N ILE A 309 -3.73 -12.74 -5.58
CA ILE A 309 -4.20 -11.87 -4.49
C ILE A 309 -3.12 -11.66 -3.43
N GLU A 310 -2.48 -12.75 -2.99
CA GLU A 310 -1.44 -12.70 -1.96
C GLU A 310 -0.24 -11.88 -2.42
N ALA A 311 0.22 -12.09 -3.67
CA ALA A 311 1.37 -11.39 -4.21
C ALA A 311 1.13 -9.87 -4.20
N GLY A 312 -0.02 -9.40 -4.70
CA GLY A 312 -0.27 -7.95 -4.75
C GLY A 312 -0.63 -7.31 -3.41
N ILE A 313 -1.21 -8.04 -2.45
CA ILE A 313 -1.52 -7.50 -1.12
C ILE A 313 -0.28 -7.58 -0.22
N GLN A 314 0.43 -6.45 -0.16
CA GLN A 314 1.61 -6.27 0.67
C GLN A 314 1.28 -5.86 2.11
N ASN A 315 2.14 -6.20 3.07
CA ASN A 315 2.05 -5.71 4.43
C ASN A 315 2.59 -4.27 4.54
N VAL A 316 1.73 -3.32 4.16
CA VAL A 316 2.06 -1.89 4.20
C VAL A 316 2.34 -1.38 5.62
N GLY A 317 1.82 -2.07 6.66
CA GLY A 317 2.12 -1.75 8.06
C GLY A 317 3.59 -1.95 8.40
N ILE A 318 4.20 -3.05 7.92
CA ILE A 318 5.65 -3.28 8.07
C ILE A 318 6.43 -2.20 7.29
N ALA A 319 6.03 -1.89 6.06
CA ALA A 319 6.68 -0.85 5.25
C ALA A 319 6.67 0.50 5.99
N PHE A 320 5.51 0.89 6.53
CA PHE A 320 5.35 2.10 7.32
C PHE A 320 6.28 2.10 8.54
N MET A 321 6.34 0.99 9.29
CA MET A 321 7.23 0.87 10.46
C MET A 321 8.70 1.02 10.08
N ILE A 322 9.13 0.32 9.04
CA ILE A 322 10.52 0.39 8.59
C ILE A 322 10.88 1.83 8.23
N ILE A 323 10.03 2.50 7.44
CA ILE A 323 10.30 3.87 6.99
C ILE A 323 10.27 4.86 8.18
N MET A 324 9.25 4.77 9.02
CA MET A 324 9.02 5.74 10.10
C MET A 324 10.03 5.61 11.25
N TYR A 325 10.43 4.39 11.60
CA TYR A 325 11.27 4.13 12.79
C TYR A 325 12.74 3.89 12.47
N SER A 326 13.08 3.60 11.21
CA SER A 326 14.46 3.31 10.83
C SER A 326 15.16 4.50 10.16
N PHE A 327 14.42 5.38 9.48
CA PHE A 327 15.03 6.51 8.77
C PHE A 327 15.02 7.80 9.60
N PRO A 328 16.03 8.69 9.42
CA PRO A 328 16.01 10.00 10.04
C PRO A 328 15.01 10.94 9.37
N GLN A 329 14.54 11.96 10.09
CA GLN A 329 13.82 13.07 9.46
C GLN A 329 14.77 13.86 8.55
N PRO A 330 14.30 14.30 7.37
CA PRO A 330 12.91 14.38 6.91
C PRO A 330 12.45 13.17 6.10
N TYR A 331 13.34 12.22 5.83
CA TYR A 331 13.10 11.06 4.96
C TYR A 331 12.05 10.11 5.51
N SER A 332 12.00 9.90 6.83
CA SER A 332 10.94 9.10 7.46
C SER A 332 9.55 9.68 7.21
N THR A 333 9.41 11.00 7.33
CA THR A 333 8.14 11.71 7.17
C THR A 333 7.69 11.79 5.72
N GLN A 334 8.61 12.02 4.78
CA GLN A 334 8.30 12.06 3.35
C GLN A 334 8.11 10.66 2.77
N GLY A 335 8.92 9.69 3.21
CA GLY A 335 8.88 8.32 2.70
C GLY A 335 7.59 7.56 2.99
N ILE A 336 6.88 7.89 4.07
CA ILE A 336 5.60 7.23 4.42
C ILE A 336 4.45 7.58 3.45
N ILE A 337 4.60 8.60 2.61
CA ILE A 337 3.58 9.00 1.61
C ILE A 337 3.28 7.85 0.63
N VAL A 338 4.31 7.18 0.12
CA VAL A 338 4.14 6.09 -0.86
C VAL A 338 3.37 4.90 -0.24
N PRO A 339 3.74 4.37 0.95
CA PRO A 339 2.92 3.40 1.68
C PRO A 339 1.47 3.82 1.85
N LEU A 340 1.20 5.07 2.23
CA LEU A 340 -0.18 5.56 2.42
C LEU A 340 -0.99 5.51 1.12
N ILE A 341 -0.42 5.99 0.02
CA ILE A 341 -1.04 5.94 -1.32
C ILE A 341 -1.35 4.49 -1.70
N VAL A 342 -0.36 3.59 -1.58
CA VAL A 342 -0.51 2.18 -1.92
C VAL A 342 -1.60 1.54 -1.06
N SER A 343 -1.60 1.76 0.27
CA SER A 343 -2.61 1.22 1.18
C SER A 343 -4.03 1.66 0.81
N LEU A 344 -4.21 2.91 0.40
CA LEU A 344 -5.52 3.45 0.05
C LEU A 344 -6.06 2.87 -1.26
N LEU A 345 -5.17 2.60 -2.23
CA LEU A 345 -5.56 2.28 -3.61
C LEU A 345 -5.50 0.77 -3.94
N THR A 346 -4.74 -0.03 -3.20
CA THR A 346 -4.53 -1.48 -3.44
C THR A 346 -5.85 -2.25 -3.61
N THR A 347 -6.86 -1.99 -2.77
CA THR A 347 -8.10 -2.77 -2.77
C THR A 347 -9.17 -2.26 -3.75
N LYS A 348 -8.94 -1.13 -4.43
CA LYS A 348 -9.95 -0.51 -5.30
C LYS A 348 -10.34 -1.40 -6.49
N PRO A 349 -9.41 -2.07 -7.20
CA PRO A 349 -9.78 -2.99 -8.28
C PRO A 349 -10.71 -4.11 -7.79
N PHE A 350 -10.47 -4.65 -6.59
CA PHE A 350 -11.31 -5.69 -6.03
C PHE A 350 -12.74 -5.22 -5.76
N TRP A 351 -12.92 -4.02 -5.19
CA TRP A 351 -14.24 -3.43 -5.02
C TRP A 351 -14.96 -3.23 -6.36
N ILE A 352 -14.25 -2.75 -7.38
CA ILE A 352 -14.81 -2.57 -8.72
C ILE A 352 -15.28 -3.91 -9.28
N ILE A 353 -14.44 -4.95 -9.22
CA ILE A 353 -14.79 -6.29 -9.71
C ILE A 353 -16.00 -6.85 -8.95
N LEU A 354 -16.08 -6.67 -7.64
CA LEU A 354 -17.22 -7.13 -6.84
C LEU A 354 -18.52 -6.40 -7.21
N ILE A 355 -18.47 -5.08 -7.39
CA ILE A 355 -19.64 -4.28 -7.81
C ILE A 355 -20.12 -4.73 -9.18
N VAL A 356 -19.21 -4.89 -10.14
CA VAL A 356 -19.54 -5.36 -11.50
C VAL A 356 -20.12 -6.77 -11.43
N ARG A 357 -19.46 -7.72 -10.73
CA ARG A 357 -19.94 -9.09 -10.55
C ARG A 357 -21.35 -9.14 -9.96
N ASN A 358 -21.61 -8.34 -8.93
CA ASN A 358 -22.91 -8.28 -8.28
C ASN A 358 -23.99 -7.69 -9.19
N LYS A 359 -23.69 -6.59 -9.91
CA LYS A 359 -24.63 -6.02 -10.90
C LYS A 359 -24.94 -6.99 -12.04
N THR A 360 -23.93 -7.67 -12.58
CA THR A 360 -24.12 -8.66 -13.65
C THR A 360 -24.95 -9.86 -13.16
N ARG A 361 -24.71 -10.36 -11.94
CA ARG A 361 -25.52 -11.43 -11.34
C ARG A 361 -26.97 -11.00 -11.13
N GLN A 362 -27.20 -9.79 -10.64
CA GLN A 362 -28.55 -9.24 -10.48
C GLN A 362 -29.26 -9.08 -11.83
N TYR A 363 -28.56 -8.59 -12.86
CA TYR A 363 -29.10 -8.46 -14.21
C TYR A 363 -29.50 -9.82 -14.81
N LYS A 364 -28.64 -10.85 -14.70
CA LYS A 364 -28.96 -12.20 -15.15
C LYS A 364 -30.17 -12.79 -14.43
N ARG A 365 -30.24 -12.65 -13.10
CA ARG A 365 -31.40 -13.10 -12.30
C ARG A 365 -32.70 -12.41 -12.73
N ARG A 366 -32.67 -11.09 -12.95
CA ARG A 366 -33.83 -10.34 -13.46
C ARG A 366 -34.25 -10.80 -14.86
N LYS A 367 -33.30 -11.07 -15.74
CA LYS A 367 -33.58 -11.58 -17.10
C LYS A 367 -34.15 -13.00 -17.08
N GLU A 368 -33.63 -13.87 -16.21
CA GLU A 368 -34.17 -15.23 -16.01
C GLU A 368 -35.59 -15.20 -15.42
N GLN A 369 -35.85 -14.30 -14.46
CA GLN A 369 -37.19 -14.08 -13.91
C GLN A 369 -38.16 -13.54 -14.96
N ALA A 370 -37.77 -12.55 -15.76
CA ALA A 370 -38.58 -12.01 -16.85
C ALA A 370 -38.86 -13.05 -17.96
N LYS A 371 -37.89 -13.94 -18.24
CA LYS A 371 -38.08 -15.04 -19.19
C LYS A 371 -39.07 -16.09 -18.64
N LYS A 372 -38.98 -16.42 -17.35
CA LYS A 372 -39.95 -17.32 -16.70
C LYS A 372 -41.36 -16.72 -16.67
N SER A 373 -41.51 -15.45 -16.30
CA SER A 373 -42.82 -14.80 -16.29
C SER A 373 -43.46 -14.72 -17.67
N ASN A 374 -42.68 -14.52 -18.74
CA ASN A 374 -43.21 -14.55 -20.10
C ASN A 374 -43.64 -15.95 -20.53
N ILE A 375 -42.87 -17.00 -20.18
CA ILE A 375 -43.25 -18.39 -20.47
C ILE A 375 -44.52 -18.78 -19.71
N ASP A 376 -44.62 -18.43 -18.42
CA ASP A 376 -45.82 -18.71 -17.62
C ASP A 376 -47.03 -17.94 -18.17
N GLY A 377 -46.85 -16.68 -18.61
CA GLY A 377 -47.89 -15.90 -19.27
C GLY A 377 -48.37 -16.50 -20.60
N ASP A 378 -47.45 -16.99 -21.44
CA ASP A 378 -47.78 -17.65 -22.71
C ASP A 378 -48.50 -19.00 -22.49
N ILE A 379 -48.14 -19.75 -21.44
CA ILE A 379 -48.82 -21.00 -21.06
C ILE A 379 -50.25 -20.72 -20.58
N ILE A 380 -50.45 -19.71 -19.74
CA ILE A 380 -51.78 -19.31 -19.26
C ILE A 380 -52.67 -18.89 -20.44
N LEU A 381 -52.15 -18.03 -21.33
CA LEU A 381 -52.89 -17.57 -22.52
C LEU A 381 -53.26 -18.72 -23.48
N ASN A 382 -52.39 -19.72 -23.63
CA ASN A 382 -52.68 -20.87 -24.49
C ASN A 382 -53.69 -21.84 -23.84
N ASN A 383 -53.60 -22.03 -22.52
CA ASN A 383 -54.60 -22.83 -21.79
C ASN A 383 -55.98 -22.19 -21.83
N ASP A 384 -56.08 -20.87 -21.60
CA ASP A 384 -57.35 -20.13 -21.67
C ASP A 384 -57.99 -20.21 -23.07
N LYS A 385 -57.18 -20.10 -24.14
CA LYS A 385 -57.68 -20.31 -25.53
C LYS A 385 -58.16 -21.73 -25.78
N SER A 386 -57.47 -22.74 -25.22
CA SER A 386 -57.86 -24.14 -25.38
C SER A 386 -59.15 -24.48 -24.62
N SER A 387 -59.37 -23.90 -23.44
CA SER A 387 -60.61 -24.07 -22.68
C SER A 387 -61.78 -23.38 -23.37
N LEU A 388 -61.58 -22.16 -23.91
CA LEU A 388 -62.59 -21.45 -24.68
C LEU A 388 -63.01 -22.24 -25.94
N ASN A 389 -62.05 -22.77 -26.70
CA ASN A 389 -62.36 -23.60 -27.88
C ASN A 389 -63.07 -24.92 -27.52
N ASN A 390 -62.77 -25.50 -26.34
CA ASN A 390 -63.42 -26.73 -25.88
C ASN A 390 -64.85 -26.49 -25.38
N GLU A 391 -65.12 -25.33 -24.77
CA GLU A 391 -66.48 -24.93 -24.39
C GLU A 391 -67.34 -24.61 -25.63
N GLU A 392 -66.76 -23.93 -26.62
CA GLU A 392 -67.44 -23.60 -27.88
C GLU A 392 -67.78 -24.87 -28.70
N ASN A 393 -66.88 -25.86 -28.73
CA ASN A 393 -67.15 -27.16 -29.35
C ASN A 393 -68.19 -28.01 -28.60
N ARG A 394 -68.26 -27.91 -27.27
CA ARG A 394 -69.30 -28.59 -26.48
C ARG A 394 -70.68 -27.97 -26.71
N GLN A 395 -70.76 -26.64 -26.72
CA GLN A 395 -72.02 -25.95 -27.04
C GLN A 395 -72.52 -26.28 -28.46
N ASN A 396 -71.61 -26.36 -29.45
CA ASN A 396 -72.00 -26.76 -30.80
C ASN A 396 -72.40 -28.24 -30.92
N GLY A 397 -71.83 -29.13 -30.09
CA GLY A 397 -72.22 -30.54 -30.02
C GLY A 397 -73.60 -30.76 -29.39
N ASP A 398 -73.89 -30.06 -28.28
CA ASP A 398 -75.16 -30.16 -27.58
C ASP A 398 -76.34 -29.60 -28.41
N ILE A 399 -76.10 -28.59 -29.26
CA ILE A 399 -77.10 -28.03 -30.19
C ILE A 399 -77.44 -29.03 -31.32
N LEU A 400 -76.49 -29.89 -31.71
CA LEU A 400 -76.69 -30.92 -32.74
C LEU A 400 -77.44 -32.15 -32.20
N GLU A 401 -77.27 -32.52 -30.93
CA GLU A 401 -78.03 -33.61 -30.30
C GLU A 401 -79.48 -33.22 -29.93
N THR A 402 -79.82 -31.93 -29.85
CA THR A 402 -81.20 -31.48 -29.61
C THR A 402 -82.03 -31.28 -30.89
N MET A 403 -81.44 -31.48 -32.08
CA MET A 403 -82.12 -31.36 -33.39
C MET A 403 -82.40 -32.70 -34.11
N VAL A 404 -82.17 -33.84 -33.46
CA VAL A 404 -82.54 -35.19 -33.95
C VAL A 404 -83.63 -35.76 -33.06
#